data_AF-A0A9X1Y3P4-F1
#
_entry.id   AF-A0A9X1Y3P4-F1
#
_cell.length_a   1.000
_cell.length_b   1.000
_cell.length_c   1.000
_cell.angle_alpha   90.00
_cell.angle_beta   90.00
_cell.angle_gamma   90.00
#
_symmetry.space_group_name_H-M   'P 1'
#
loop_
_entity.id
_entity.type
_entity.pdbx_description
1 polymer ?
#
loop_
_entity_poly.entity_id
_entity_poly.type
_entity_poly.pdbx_seq_one_letter_code
_entity_poly.pdbx_strand_id
1 'polypeptide(L)'
;MALDLGRLRKIWALTESPHPGEAMAALERARALLAQHGHTLRDIPVLLGAGERTAFAAGTPEPRPQARPAGPPDPDEARRRQAEAYRAAVIARYGDEESALAPTPAEAAVEAAAAPFKRRVAKTYHNGTFQTDSLDGWTYRLDGPAPPRVVAAVKAALPLPRTIAEARAEHDAWAERDRELAALYRSEGDTALSLACELRRDIVGEMLWTGLRAASLADAIARQRALVEDGTHRPEVARAVLADLEALAGESGPARTATARREAVLRLLDDPETAALADREIARRVGVSPQTVGNLRRRR
;
A
#
# COMPACT_ATOMS: atom_id res chain seq x y z
N MET A 1 -11.84 -27.54 -41.03
CA MET A 1 -13.13 -27.18 -40.40
C MET A 1 -13.30 -25.68 -40.50
N ALA A 2 -14.49 -25.19 -40.82
CA ALA A 2 -14.75 -23.74 -40.92
C ALA A 2 -14.86 -23.12 -39.52
N LEU A 3 -14.44 -21.86 -39.37
CA LEU A 3 -14.59 -21.08 -38.15
C LEU A 3 -16.08 -20.90 -37.82
N ASP A 4 -16.51 -21.30 -36.62
CA ASP A 4 -17.88 -21.08 -36.15
C ASP A 4 -18.09 -19.62 -35.72
N LEU A 5 -18.58 -18.80 -36.67
CA LEU A 5 -18.83 -17.37 -36.46
C LEU A 5 -19.95 -17.11 -35.43
N GLY A 6 -20.90 -18.03 -35.27
CA GLY A 6 -21.97 -17.90 -34.26
C GLY A 6 -21.43 -18.07 -32.84
N ARG A 7 -20.52 -19.04 -32.66
CA ARG A 7 -19.80 -19.24 -31.39
C ARG A 7 -18.83 -18.10 -31.10
N LEU A 8 -18.09 -17.63 -32.11
CA LEU A 8 -17.20 -16.47 -31.98
C LEU A 8 -17.96 -15.22 -31.54
N ARG A 9 -19.13 -14.93 -32.14
CA ARG A 9 -19.97 -13.76 -31.79
C ARG A 9 -20.44 -13.80 -30.33
N LYS A 10 -20.86 -14.97 -29.83
CA LYS A 10 -21.28 -15.12 -28.43
C LYS A 10 -20.12 -14.93 -27.44
N ILE A 11 -18.95 -15.47 -27.75
CA ILE A 11 -17.76 -15.30 -26.91
C ILE A 11 -17.28 -13.84 -26.93
N TRP A 12 -17.34 -13.20 -28.10
CA TRP A 12 -16.96 -11.80 -28.25
C TRP A 12 -17.90 -10.86 -27.48
N ALA A 13 -19.20 -11.13 -27.43
CA ALA A 13 -20.13 -10.34 -26.61
C ALA A 13 -19.81 -10.39 -25.09
N LEU A 14 -19.18 -11.48 -24.60
CA LEU A 14 -18.81 -11.63 -23.19
C LEU A 14 -17.51 -10.90 -22.82
N THR A 15 -16.73 -10.42 -23.79
CA THR A 15 -15.54 -9.60 -23.49
C THR A 15 -15.91 -8.20 -23.00
N GLU A 16 -17.15 -7.77 -23.22
CA GLU A 16 -17.72 -6.52 -22.71
C GLU A 16 -18.42 -6.71 -21.34
N SER A 17 -18.27 -7.89 -20.70
CA SER A 17 -18.85 -8.15 -19.38
C SER A 17 -18.26 -7.20 -18.32
N PRO A 18 -19.08 -6.66 -17.39
CA PRO A 18 -18.61 -5.81 -16.28
C PRO A 18 -17.80 -6.60 -15.23
N HIS A 19 -17.72 -7.93 -15.34
CA HIS A 19 -16.92 -8.78 -14.46
C HIS A 19 -15.55 -9.09 -15.07
N PRO A 20 -14.44 -8.55 -14.52
CA PRO A 20 -13.11 -8.64 -15.15
C PRO A 20 -12.62 -10.07 -15.43
N GLY A 21 -12.92 -11.01 -14.52
CA GLY A 21 -12.54 -12.41 -14.68
C GLY A 21 -13.30 -13.11 -15.82
N GLU A 22 -14.54 -12.73 -16.07
CA GLU A 22 -15.37 -13.28 -17.16
C GLU A 22 -14.93 -12.71 -18.52
N ALA A 23 -14.67 -11.40 -18.57
CA ALA A 23 -14.16 -10.73 -19.76
C ALA A 23 -12.80 -11.28 -20.20
N MET A 24 -11.87 -11.50 -19.26
CA MET A 24 -10.58 -12.12 -19.54
C MET A 24 -10.70 -13.56 -20.03
N ALA A 25 -11.56 -14.37 -19.40
CA ALA A 25 -11.80 -15.75 -19.83
C ALA A 25 -12.44 -15.83 -21.23
N ALA A 26 -13.32 -14.88 -21.56
CA ALA A 26 -13.91 -14.75 -22.89
C ALA A 26 -12.86 -14.34 -23.94
N LEU A 27 -11.97 -13.41 -23.60
CA LEU A 27 -10.89 -12.96 -24.47
C LEU A 27 -9.93 -14.09 -24.83
N GLU A 28 -9.51 -14.89 -23.86
CA GLU A 28 -8.62 -16.04 -24.08
C GLU A 28 -9.30 -17.13 -24.90
N ARG A 29 -10.60 -17.38 -24.68
CA ARG A 29 -11.39 -18.31 -25.51
C ARG A 29 -11.53 -17.81 -26.95
N ALA A 30 -11.70 -16.51 -27.17
CA ALA A 30 -11.76 -15.93 -28.51
C ALA A 30 -10.41 -16.05 -29.24
N ARG A 31 -9.29 -15.76 -28.55
CA ARG A 31 -7.93 -15.97 -29.09
C ARG A 31 -7.70 -17.42 -29.50
N ALA A 32 -8.04 -18.37 -28.64
CA ALA A 32 -7.85 -19.80 -28.90
C ALA A 32 -8.68 -20.28 -30.10
N LEU A 33 -9.93 -19.83 -30.21
CA LEU A 33 -10.81 -20.16 -31.34
C LEU A 33 -10.26 -19.61 -32.67
N LEU A 34 -9.74 -18.38 -32.67
CA LEU A 34 -9.20 -17.74 -33.88
C LEU A 34 -7.86 -18.33 -34.30
N ALA A 35 -6.97 -18.64 -33.34
CA ALA A 35 -5.66 -19.22 -33.60
C ALA A 35 -5.75 -20.58 -34.31
N GLN A 36 -6.78 -21.39 -34.00
CA GLN A 36 -7.05 -22.67 -34.69
C GLN A 36 -7.34 -22.51 -36.19
N HIS A 37 -7.71 -21.30 -36.62
CA HIS A 37 -8.03 -20.96 -38.00
C HIS A 37 -7.08 -19.90 -38.59
N GLY A 38 -5.94 -19.63 -37.94
CA GLY A 38 -4.93 -18.68 -38.43
C GLY A 38 -5.34 -17.21 -38.36
N HIS A 39 -6.35 -16.89 -37.55
CA HIS A 39 -6.84 -15.52 -37.36
C HIS A 39 -6.40 -14.96 -36.01
N THR A 40 -6.45 -13.63 -35.90
CA THR A 40 -6.12 -12.86 -34.70
C THR A 40 -7.34 -12.05 -34.24
N LEU A 41 -7.28 -11.50 -33.02
CA LEU A 41 -8.36 -10.63 -32.52
C LEU A 41 -8.62 -9.40 -33.42
N ARG A 42 -7.61 -8.97 -34.20
CA ARG A 42 -7.73 -7.84 -35.13
C ARG A 42 -8.64 -8.15 -36.32
N ASP A 43 -8.84 -9.43 -36.62
CA ASP A 43 -9.66 -9.88 -37.74
C ASP A 43 -11.16 -9.93 -37.37
N ILE A 44 -11.51 -9.83 -36.08
CA ILE A 44 -12.89 -9.94 -35.57
C ILE A 44 -13.86 -8.95 -36.22
N PRO A 45 -13.54 -7.64 -36.37
CA PRO A 45 -14.45 -6.70 -37.02
C PRO A 45 -14.78 -7.09 -38.46
N VAL A 46 -13.82 -7.68 -39.18
CA VAL A 46 -13.99 -8.15 -40.56
C VAL A 46 -14.77 -9.46 -40.59
N LEU A 47 -14.43 -10.41 -39.70
CA LEU A 47 -15.05 -11.74 -39.61
C LEU A 47 -16.51 -11.68 -39.14
N LEU A 48 -16.85 -10.76 -38.22
CA LEU A 48 -18.22 -10.58 -37.72
C LEU A 48 -19.02 -9.58 -38.55
N GLY A 49 -18.36 -8.64 -39.23
CA GLY A 49 -18.98 -7.65 -40.12
C GLY A 49 -19.37 -8.20 -41.50
N ALA A 50 -18.77 -9.29 -41.96
CA ALA A 50 -19.08 -9.93 -43.25
C ALA A 50 -20.44 -10.67 -43.29
N GLY A 51 -21.14 -10.78 -42.14
CA GLY A 51 -22.37 -11.57 -42.01
C GLY A 51 -23.70 -10.81 -42.11
N GLU A 52 -23.70 -9.49 -42.31
CA GLU A 52 -24.94 -8.70 -42.35
C GLU A 52 -25.06 -7.91 -43.66
N ARG A 53 -25.35 -8.64 -44.75
CA ARG A 53 -26.04 -8.07 -45.91
C ARG A 53 -27.10 -9.05 -46.39
N THR A 54 -28.25 -9.02 -45.73
CA THR A 54 -29.53 -9.45 -46.33
C THR A 54 -30.51 -8.29 -46.29
N ALA A 55 -31.09 -8.06 -47.46
CA ALA A 55 -31.93 -6.94 -47.83
C ALA A 55 -33.22 -6.85 -47.00
N PHE A 56 -33.67 -5.61 -46.76
CA PHE A 56 -35.11 -5.31 -46.79
C PHE A 56 -35.33 -3.97 -47.47
N ALA A 57 -36.14 -4.02 -48.52
CA ALA A 57 -36.64 -2.90 -49.27
C ALA A 57 -37.85 -2.26 -48.55
N ALA A 58 -38.05 -0.98 -48.86
CA ALA A 58 -39.31 -0.23 -48.84
C ALA A 58 -39.97 0.12 -47.49
N GLY A 59 -39.95 1.43 -47.19
CA GLY A 59 -41.08 2.16 -46.60
C GLY A 59 -41.35 1.97 -45.11
N THR A 60 -40.78 2.83 -44.27
CA THR A 60 -41.29 3.12 -42.91
C THR A 60 -40.81 4.53 -42.53
N PRO A 61 -41.65 5.36 -41.89
CA PRO A 61 -41.35 6.78 -41.66
C PRO A 61 -40.18 6.90 -40.66
N GLU A 62 -39.33 7.90 -40.84
CA GLU A 62 -38.18 8.16 -39.98
C GLU A 62 -38.58 8.08 -38.50
N PRO A 63 -37.98 7.17 -37.71
CA PRO A 63 -38.14 7.22 -36.27
C PRO A 63 -37.45 8.51 -35.80
N ARG A 64 -38.23 9.40 -35.17
CA ARG A 64 -37.69 10.56 -34.44
C ARG A 64 -36.48 10.09 -33.61
N PRO A 65 -35.38 10.86 -33.55
CA PRO A 65 -34.24 10.50 -32.73
C PRO A 65 -34.72 10.40 -31.28
N GLN A 66 -34.98 9.16 -30.83
CA GLN A 66 -35.12 8.88 -29.41
C GLN A 66 -33.76 9.19 -28.83
N ALA A 67 -33.73 10.19 -27.94
CA ALA A 67 -32.53 10.52 -27.18
C ALA A 67 -31.99 9.21 -26.60
N ARG A 68 -30.80 8.79 -27.06
CA ARG A 68 -30.12 7.65 -26.45
C ARG A 68 -30.05 7.95 -24.96
N PRO A 69 -30.47 7.03 -24.08
CA PRO A 69 -30.20 7.20 -22.66
C PRO A 69 -28.70 7.47 -22.52
N ALA A 70 -28.33 8.52 -21.79
CA ALA A 70 -26.94 8.84 -21.55
C ALA A 70 -26.23 7.55 -21.14
N GLY A 71 -25.20 7.16 -21.91
CA GLY A 71 -24.38 6.02 -21.54
C GLY A 71 -23.84 6.21 -20.12
N PRO A 72 -23.40 5.14 -19.45
CA PRO A 72 -22.74 5.29 -18.15
C PRO A 72 -21.66 6.39 -18.25
N PRO A 73 -21.54 7.26 -17.23
CA PRO A 73 -20.62 8.39 -17.28
C PRO A 73 -19.21 7.89 -17.61
N ASP A 74 -18.54 8.62 -18.51
CA ASP A 74 -17.16 8.33 -18.91
C ASP A 74 -16.30 8.17 -17.64
N PRO A 75 -15.70 7.00 -17.37
CA PRO A 75 -14.88 6.75 -16.20
C PRO A 75 -13.74 7.77 -16.06
N ASP A 76 -13.23 8.28 -17.19
CA ASP A 76 -12.18 9.29 -17.18
C ASP A 76 -12.72 10.68 -16.83
N GLU A 77 -13.97 10.99 -17.18
CA GLU A 77 -14.63 12.21 -16.73
C GLU A 77 -14.91 12.17 -15.22
N ALA A 78 -15.38 11.04 -14.69
CA ALA A 78 -15.54 10.85 -13.25
C ALA A 78 -14.20 11.01 -12.51
N ARG A 79 -13.11 10.44 -13.04
CA ARG A 79 -11.76 10.57 -12.47
C ARG A 79 -11.27 12.02 -12.50
N ARG A 80 -11.47 12.75 -13.61
CA ARG A 80 -11.14 14.18 -13.73
C ARG A 80 -11.90 15.02 -12.72
N ARG A 81 -13.23 14.83 -12.60
CA ARG A 81 -14.05 15.55 -11.61
C ARG A 81 -13.60 15.26 -10.18
N GLN A 82 -13.26 14.01 -9.86
CA GLN A 82 -12.75 13.63 -8.55
C GLN A 82 -11.39 14.28 -8.26
N ALA A 83 -10.48 14.30 -9.23
CA ALA A 83 -9.18 14.95 -9.10
C ALA A 83 -9.32 16.46 -8.90
N GLU A 84 -10.21 17.12 -9.65
CA GLU A 84 -10.50 18.55 -9.50
C GLU A 84 -11.14 18.87 -8.14
N ALA A 85 -12.08 18.03 -7.68
CA ALA A 85 -12.69 18.18 -6.36
C ALA A 85 -11.65 18.01 -5.24
N TYR A 86 -10.75 17.03 -5.36
CA TYR A 86 -9.67 16.84 -4.40
C TYR A 86 -8.71 18.04 -4.39
N ARG A 87 -8.26 18.52 -5.56
CA ARG A 87 -7.43 19.73 -5.67
C ARG A 87 -8.10 20.94 -5.03
N ALA A 88 -9.39 21.15 -5.28
CA ALA A 88 -10.15 22.24 -4.67
C ALA A 88 -10.21 22.11 -3.15
N ALA A 89 -10.39 20.89 -2.62
CA ALA A 89 -10.36 20.64 -1.18
C ALA A 89 -8.99 20.88 -0.56
N VAL A 90 -7.90 20.56 -1.27
CA VAL A 90 -6.53 20.87 -0.84
C VAL A 90 -6.33 22.39 -0.76
N ILE A 91 -6.67 23.13 -1.82
CA ILE A 91 -6.56 24.61 -1.82
C ILE A 91 -7.36 25.22 -0.67
N ALA A 92 -8.60 24.76 -0.45
CA ALA A 92 -9.43 25.24 0.65
C ALA A 92 -8.82 24.96 2.04
N ARG A 93 -8.12 23.83 2.22
CA ARG A 93 -7.45 23.46 3.48
C ARG A 93 -6.31 24.42 3.84
N TYR A 94 -5.57 24.88 2.85
CA TYR A 94 -4.44 25.81 3.04
C TYR A 94 -4.83 27.29 2.85
N GLY A 95 -6.07 27.57 2.44
CA GLY A 95 -6.60 28.91 2.22
C GLY A 95 -6.51 29.35 0.76
N ASP A 96 -5.34 29.17 0.14
CA ASP A 96 -5.09 29.47 -1.26
C ASP A 96 -4.05 28.52 -1.87
N GLU A 97 -3.90 28.60 -3.19
CA GLU A 97 -3.01 27.70 -3.94
C GLU A 97 -1.52 27.99 -3.66
N GLU A 98 -1.14 29.24 -3.44
CA GLU A 98 0.24 29.62 -3.13
C GLU A 98 0.67 29.02 -1.78
N SER A 99 -0.18 29.14 -0.77
CA SER A 99 0.00 28.55 0.56
C SER A 99 -0.01 27.03 0.52
N ALA A 100 -0.83 26.42 -0.35
CA ALA A 100 -0.85 24.97 -0.53
C ALA A 100 0.45 24.44 -1.18
N LEU A 101 1.05 25.22 -2.09
CA LEU A 101 2.32 24.92 -2.75
C LEU A 101 3.54 25.27 -1.89
N ALA A 102 3.39 26.15 -0.91
CA ALA A 102 4.49 26.54 -0.02
C ALA A 102 5.02 25.33 0.77
N PRO A 103 6.35 25.24 0.99
CA PRO A 103 6.91 24.19 1.84
C PRO A 103 6.35 24.26 3.26
N THR A 104 5.87 23.12 3.75
CA THR A 104 5.55 22.93 5.17
C THR A 104 6.82 23.05 6.03
N PRO A 105 6.71 23.27 7.35
CA PRO A 105 7.88 23.31 8.23
C PRO A 105 8.74 22.04 8.18
N ALA A 106 8.13 20.88 7.98
CA ALA A 106 8.83 19.60 7.82
C ALA A 106 9.62 19.55 6.51
N GLU A 107 9.00 19.92 5.39
CA GLU A 107 9.66 20.03 4.08
C GLU A 107 10.83 21.02 4.16
N ALA A 108 10.61 22.21 4.73
CA ALA A 108 11.64 23.24 4.87
C ALA A 108 12.84 22.77 5.70
N ALA A 109 12.61 22.02 6.79
CA ALA A 109 13.68 21.48 7.62
C ALA A 109 14.52 20.43 6.87
N VAL A 110 13.85 19.50 6.17
CA VAL A 110 14.52 18.48 5.36
C VAL A 110 15.31 19.12 4.21
N GLU A 111 14.73 20.12 3.56
CA GLU A 111 15.37 20.87 2.49
C GLU A 111 16.61 21.64 2.95
N ALA A 112 16.53 22.30 4.11
CA ALA A 112 17.65 23.00 4.71
C ALA A 112 18.81 22.04 5.03
N ALA A 113 18.50 20.85 5.56
CA ALA A 113 19.51 19.83 5.85
C ALA A 113 20.15 19.25 4.59
N ALA A 114 19.39 19.12 3.50
CA ALA A 114 19.86 18.58 2.23
C ALA A 114 20.56 19.62 1.34
N ALA A 115 20.36 20.92 1.59
CA ALA A 115 20.87 22.00 0.76
C ALA A 115 22.38 21.91 0.42
N PRO A 116 23.29 21.55 1.35
CA PRO A 116 24.72 21.43 1.05
C PRO A 116 25.07 20.35 0.00
N PHE A 117 24.17 19.42 -0.26
CA PHE A 117 24.38 18.30 -1.18
C PHE A 117 23.75 18.54 -2.55
N LYS A 118 22.93 19.58 -2.72
CA LYS A 118 22.24 19.82 -3.99
C LYS A 118 23.22 20.12 -5.12
N ARG A 119 23.11 19.36 -6.21
CA ARG A 119 23.91 19.55 -7.43
C ARG A 119 23.07 19.30 -8.67
N ARG A 120 23.37 20.04 -9.74
CA ARG A 120 22.88 19.71 -11.09
C ARG A 120 23.80 18.68 -11.71
N VAL A 121 23.23 17.59 -12.21
CA VAL A 121 23.97 16.53 -12.92
C VAL A 121 23.30 16.20 -14.23
N ALA A 122 24.10 15.81 -15.22
CA ALA A 122 23.59 15.27 -16.48
C ALA A 122 23.25 13.79 -16.28
N LYS A 123 22.01 13.40 -16.55
CA LYS A 123 21.56 12.01 -16.50
C LYS A 123 21.03 11.55 -17.84
N THR A 124 21.50 10.37 -18.26
CA THR A 124 21.11 9.74 -19.53
C THR A 124 19.95 8.80 -19.29
N TYR A 125 18.84 9.05 -19.98
CA TYR A 125 17.66 8.20 -20.05
C TYR A 125 17.50 7.64 -21.47
N HIS A 126 16.53 6.74 -21.66
CA HIS A 126 16.26 6.13 -22.97
C HIS A 126 15.92 7.15 -24.07
N ASN A 127 15.45 8.34 -23.70
CA ASN A 127 14.99 9.40 -24.60
C ASN A 127 15.95 10.62 -24.66
N GLY A 128 17.14 10.55 -24.04
CA GLY A 128 18.13 11.63 -24.10
C GLY A 128 18.87 11.87 -22.80
N THR A 129 19.76 12.86 -22.80
CA THR A 129 20.48 13.30 -21.60
C THR A 129 19.92 14.63 -21.12
N PHE A 130 19.50 14.68 -19.86
CA PHE A 130 18.88 15.87 -19.27
C PHE A 130 19.62 16.29 -18.01
N GLN A 131 19.66 17.60 -17.75
CA GLN A 131 20.12 18.12 -16.46
C GLN A 131 19.03 17.87 -15.42
N THR A 132 19.41 17.26 -14.30
CA THR A 132 18.50 16.95 -13.20
C THR A 132 19.10 17.37 -11.86
N ASP A 133 18.24 17.61 -10.88
CA ASP A 133 18.67 17.88 -9.52
C ASP A 133 19.07 16.57 -8.85
N SER A 134 20.14 16.63 -8.07
CA SER A 134 20.70 15.50 -7.34
C SER A 134 21.06 15.89 -5.92
N LEU A 135 21.14 14.89 -5.05
CA LEU A 135 21.76 15.01 -3.75
C LEU A 135 23.10 14.29 -3.81
N ASP A 136 24.17 15.07 -3.98
CA ASP A 136 25.53 14.57 -4.09
C ASP A 136 25.71 13.57 -5.23
N GLY A 137 25.11 13.87 -6.39
CA GLY A 137 25.13 13.03 -7.58
C GLY A 137 24.10 11.91 -7.60
N TRP A 138 23.41 11.66 -6.48
CA TRP A 138 22.30 10.71 -6.42
C TRP A 138 21.00 11.36 -6.91
N THR A 139 20.31 10.71 -7.84
CA THR A 139 19.08 11.22 -8.47
C THR A 139 17.94 10.21 -8.39
N TYR A 140 17.90 9.46 -7.27
CA TYR A 140 16.91 8.45 -6.93
C TYR A 140 17.21 7.00 -7.41
N ARG A 141 16.39 6.04 -6.95
CA ARG A 141 16.59 4.56 -6.88
C ARG A 141 17.26 3.87 -8.08
N LEU A 142 17.20 4.46 -9.28
CA LEU A 142 17.90 3.95 -10.46
C LEU A 142 19.44 4.02 -10.35
N ASP A 143 19.97 4.90 -9.49
CA ASP A 143 21.42 5.05 -9.26
C ASP A 143 21.94 4.20 -8.08
N GLY A 144 21.09 3.37 -7.48
CA GLY A 144 21.41 2.64 -6.26
C GLY A 144 21.13 3.44 -4.98
N PRO A 145 21.74 3.05 -3.84
CA PRO A 145 21.44 3.63 -2.53
C PRO A 145 21.92 5.07 -2.42
N ALA A 146 21.18 5.89 -1.67
CA ALA A 146 21.56 7.27 -1.40
C ALA A 146 22.90 7.35 -0.64
N PRO A 147 23.74 8.37 -0.90
CA PRO A 147 25.02 8.55 -0.23
C PRO A 147 24.85 8.63 1.31
N PRO A 148 25.66 7.91 2.11
CA PRO A 148 25.46 7.83 3.57
C PRO A 148 25.41 9.19 4.28
N ARG A 149 26.19 10.17 3.79
CA ARG A 149 26.20 11.54 4.34
C ARG A 149 24.89 12.29 4.10
N VAL A 150 24.26 12.08 2.95
CA VAL A 150 22.95 12.67 2.63
C VAL A 150 21.89 12.03 3.52
N VAL A 151 21.91 10.70 3.64
CA VAL A 151 21.00 9.97 4.55
C VAL A 151 21.14 10.46 5.99
N ALA A 152 22.36 10.65 6.48
CA ALA A 152 22.61 11.15 7.83
C ALA A 152 22.04 12.57 8.03
N ALA A 153 22.21 13.48 7.07
CA ALA A 153 21.67 14.82 7.14
C ALA A 153 20.13 14.83 7.15
N VAL A 154 19.49 14.05 6.27
CA VAL A 154 18.02 13.93 6.22
C VAL A 154 17.45 13.29 7.48
N LYS A 155 18.15 12.31 8.07
CA LYS A 155 17.78 11.73 9.38
C LYS A 155 17.84 12.77 10.50
N ALA A 156 18.82 13.68 10.46
CA ALA A 156 19.00 14.71 11.49
C ALA A 156 18.03 15.89 11.36
N ALA A 157 17.40 16.08 10.20
CA ALA A 157 16.51 17.21 9.92
C ALA A 157 15.27 17.25 10.83
N LEU A 158 14.74 16.07 11.18
CA LEU A 158 13.57 15.89 12.03
C LEU A 158 13.81 14.68 12.96
N PRO A 159 13.31 14.70 14.21
CA PRO A 159 13.38 13.53 15.08
C PRO A 159 12.92 12.27 14.37
N LEU A 160 13.66 11.17 14.52
CA LEU A 160 13.25 9.90 13.94
C LEU A 160 12.12 9.27 14.77
N PRO A 161 11.14 8.63 14.12
CA PRO A 161 10.12 7.85 14.81
C PRO A 161 10.74 6.79 15.72
N ARG A 162 10.20 6.63 16.92
CA ARG A 162 10.65 5.64 17.90
C ARG A 162 9.71 4.45 18.00
N THR A 163 8.48 4.59 17.48
CA THR A 163 7.46 3.53 17.48
C THR A 163 6.91 3.29 16.08
N ILE A 164 6.33 2.11 15.86
CA ILE A 164 5.68 1.77 14.58
C ILE A 164 4.55 2.76 14.27
N ALA A 165 3.78 3.16 15.28
CA ALA A 165 2.71 4.14 15.13
C ALA A 165 3.23 5.53 14.69
N GLU A 166 4.31 6.02 15.31
CA GLU A 166 4.96 7.27 14.90
C GLU A 166 5.49 7.18 13.46
N ALA A 167 6.11 6.05 13.10
CA ALA A 167 6.65 5.85 11.75
C ALA A 167 5.53 5.80 10.70
N ARG A 168 4.40 5.16 11.02
CA ARG A 168 3.23 5.14 10.15
C ARG A 168 2.66 6.54 9.96
N ALA A 169 2.47 7.28 11.04
CA ALA A 169 1.91 8.63 10.98
C ALA A 169 2.78 9.56 10.12
N GLU A 170 4.10 9.51 10.28
CA GLU A 170 5.01 10.31 9.44
C GLU A 170 5.01 9.83 7.98
N HIS A 171 5.05 8.51 7.73
CA HIS A 171 5.01 7.97 6.37
C HIS A 171 3.72 8.37 5.63
N ASP A 172 2.57 8.27 6.29
CA ASP A 172 1.27 8.66 5.74
C ASP A 172 1.19 10.16 5.50
N ALA A 173 1.77 10.98 6.37
CA ALA A 173 1.84 12.43 6.17
C ALA A 173 2.64 12.79 4.91
N TRP A 174 3.79 12.13 4.67
CA TRP A 174 4.55 12.31 3.44
C TRP A 174 3.80 11.82 2.20
N ALA A 175 3.11 10.68 2.30
CA ALA A 175 2.30 10.15 1.20
C ALA A 175 1.10 11.05 0.87
N GLU A 176 0.42 11.62 1.87
CA GLU A 176 -0.63 12.61 1.65
C GLU A 176 -0.05 13.87 1.02
N ARG A 177 1.08 14.38 1.53
CA ARG A 177 1.70 15.59 0.98
C ARG A 177 2.10 15.42 -0.49
N ASP A 178 2.65 14.27 -0.85
CA ASP A 178 2.95 13.89 -2.23
C ASP A 178 1.70 13.93 -3.12
N ARG A 179 0.57 13.37 -2.64
CA ARG A 179 -0.72 13.41 -3.36
C ARG A 179 -1.27 14.83 -3.50
N GLU A 180 -1.17 15.63 -2.45
CA GLU A 180 -1.59 17.04 -2.48
C GLU A 180 -0.81 17.82 -3.55
N LEU A 181 0.52 17.71 -3.55
CA LEU A 181 1.38 18.37 -4.52
C LEU A 181 1.13 17.87 -5.95
N ALA A 182 0.98 16.56 -6.15
CA ALA A 182 0.66 15.99 -7.47
C ALA A 182 -0.67 16.55 -8.00
N ALA A 183 -1.69 16.67 -7.15
CA ALA A 183 -2.97 17.26 -7.52
C ALA A 183 -2.84 18.76 -7.86
N LEU A 184 -2.03 19.52 -7.13
CA LEU A 184 -1.79 20.94 -7.39
C LEU A 184 -1.04 21.15 -8.70
N TYR A 185 0.04 20.40 -8.94
CA TYR A 185 0.83 20.45 -10.18
C TYR A 185 0.14 19.82 -11.38
N ARG A 186 -0.97 19.11 -11.18
CA ARG A 186 -1.65 18.31 -12.21
C ARG A 186 -0.69 17.30 -12.85
N SER A 187 0.20 16.75 -12.04
CA SER A 187 1.17 15.75 -12.47
C SER A 187 0.52 14.37 -12.41
N GLU A 188 0.62 13.63 -13.51
CA GLU A 188 0.31 12.20 -13.55
C GLU A 188 1.64 11.45 -13.67
N GLY A 189 2.12 10.81 -12.60
CA GLY A 189 3.38 10.07 -12.65
C GLY A 189 4.15 10.03 -11.33
N ASP A 190 5.46 10.30 -11.43
CA ASP A 190 6.44 10.25 -10.33
C ASP A 190 6.04 11.13 -9.14
N THR A 191 6.75 10.95 -8.02
CA THR A 191 6.55 11.76 -6.82
C THR A 191 6.59 13.26 -7.14
N ALA A 192 5.71 14.01 -6.49
CA ALA A 192 5.73 15.47 -6.50
C ALA A 192 6.55 16.05 -5.33
N LEU A 193 7.00 15.20 -4.39
CA LEU A 193 7.94 15.60 -3.36
C LEU A 193 9.29 15.93 -3.98
N SER A 194 10.04 16.78 -3.30
CA SER A 194 11.45 16.93 -3.60
C SER A 194 12.24 15.66 -3.29
N LEU A 195 13.39 15.49 -3.95
CA LEU A 195 14.26 14.33 -3.75
C LEU A 195 14.68 14.11 -2.29
N ALA A 196 14.82 15.19 -1.51
CA ALA A 196 15.17 15.10 -0.10
C ALA A 196 13.99 14.64 0.77
N CYS A 197 12.78 15.14 0.48
CA CYS A 197 11.56 14.74 1.18
C CYS A 197 11.15 13.31 0.82
N GLU A 198 11.32 12.91 -0.44
CA GLU A 198 11.13 11.53 -0.86
C GLU A 198 12.12 10.59 -0.16
N LEU A 199 13.40 10.99 -0.05
CA LEU A 199 14.37 10.23 0.74
C LEU A 199 13.96 10.13 2.22
N ARG A 200 13.39 11.18 2.81
CA ARG A 200 12.86 11.13 4.18
C ARG A 200 11.71 10.13 4.29
N ARG A 201 10.76 10.15 3.34
CA ARG A 201 9.67 9.18 3.26
C ARG A 201 10.19 7.75 3.16
N ASP A 202 11.19 7.50 2.33
CA ASP A 202 11.82 6.18 2.18
C ASP A 202 12.49 5.71 3.48
N ILE A 203 13.23 6.59 4.17
CA ILE A 203 13.86 6.29 5.45
C ILE A 203 12.81 5.88 6.50
N VAL A 204 11.74 6.66 6.62
CA VAL A 204 10.65 6.40 7.58
C VAL A 204 9.87 5.14 7.19
N GLY A 205 9.65 4.91 5.89
CA GLY A 205 9.06 3.70 5.36
C GLY A 205 9.87 2.47 5.76
N GLU A 206 11.18 2.48 5.56
CA GLU A 206 12.03 1.36 5.98
C GLU A 206 11.97 1.13 7.51
N MET A 207 11.89 2.20 8.32
CA MET A 207 11.65 2.06 9.77
C MET A 207 10.30 1.42 10.09
N LEU A 208 9.23 1.86 9.42
CA LEU A 208 7.89 1.32 9.56
C LEU A 208 7.83 -0.17 9.20
N TRP A 209 8.46 -0.57 8.10
CA TRP A 209 8.32 -1.91 7.54
C TRP A 209 9.26 -2.93 8.16
N THR A 210 10.52 -2.57 8.39
CA THR A 210 11.56 -3.54 8.77
C THR A 210 12.45 -3.06 9.92
N GLY A 211 12.64 -1.75 10.08
CA GLY A 211 13.64 -1.18 11.00
C GLY A 211 13.21 -1.11 12.47
N LEU A 212 11.92 -0.93 12.76
CA LEU A 212 11.40 -0.91 14.13
C LEU A 212 10.89 -2.29 14.55
N ARG A 213 11.08 -2.66 15.82
CA ARG A 213 10.45 -3.84 16.41
C ARG A 213 9.10 -3.48 16.99
N ALA A 214 8.11 -4.36 16.85
CA ALA A 214 6.85 -4.19 17.56
C ALA A 214 7.09 -4.37 19.06
N ALA A 215 6.73 -3.37 19.86
CA ALA A 215 6.80 -3.46 21.32
C ALA A 215 5.49 -4.02 21.92
N SER A 216 4.45 -4.15 21.10
CA SER A 216 3.13 -4.60 21.51
C SER A 216 2.39 -5.28 20.35
N LEU A 217 1.33 -6.03 20.69
CA LEU A 217 0.41 -6.56 19.69
C LEU A 217 -0.28 -5.45 18.89
N ALA A 218 -0.51 -4.28 19.50
CA ALA A 218 -1.06 -3.12 18.81
C ALA A 218 -0.13 -2.62 17.70
N ASP A 219 1.18 -2.59 17.94
CA ASP A 219 2.18 -2.23 16.93
C ASP A 219 2.23 -3.25 15.79
N ALA A 220 2.20 -4.55 16.12
CA ALA A 220 2.17 -5.63 15.12
C ALA A 220 0.91 -5.55 14.23
N ILE A 221 -0.26 -5.27 14.83
CA ILE A 221 -1.52 -5.05 14.09
C ILE A 221 -1.42 -3.80 13.21
N ALA A 222 -0.84 -2.70 13.72
CA ALA A 222 -0.68 -1.46 12.95
C ALA A 222 0.19 -1.68 11.70
N ARG A 223 1.32 -2.40 11.83
CA ARG A 223 2.17 -2.80 10.70
C ARG A 223 1.42 -3.70 9.71
N GLN A 224 0.69 -4.71 10.20
CA GLN A 224 -0.05 -5.62 9.35
C GLN A 224 -1.18 -4.91 8.57
N ARG A 225 -1.88 -3.96 9.19
CA ARG A 225 -2.89 -3.15 8.50
C ARG A 225 -2.27 -2.28 7.41
N ALA A 226 -1.16 -1.62 7.73
CA ALA A 226 -0.41 -0.82 6.77
C ALA A 226 0.00 -1.64 5.53
N LEU A 227 0.48 -2.86 5.73
CA LEU A 227 0.81 -3.78 4.63
C LEU A 227 -0.37 -4.09 3.71
N VAL A 228 -1.54 -4.35 4.30
CA VAL A 228 -2.77 -4.67 3.56
C VAL A 228 -3.25 -3.47 2.78
N GLU A 229 -3.24 -2.29 3.39
CA GLU A 229 -3.67 -1.03 2.78
C GLU A 229 -2.76 -0.63 1.60
N ASP A 230 -1.45 -0.75 1.76
CA ASP A 230 -0.48 -0.39 0.73
C ASP A 230 -0.31 -1.47 -0.34
N GLY A 231 -0.94 -2.63 -0.19
CA GLY A 231 -0.80 -3.77 -1.10
C GLY A 231 0.63 -4.33 -1.18
N THR A 232 1.49 -4.00 -0.20
CA THR A 232 2.90 -4.34 -0.22
C THR A 232 3.11 -5.84 0.03
N HIS A 233 3.57 -6.57 -0.99
CA HIS A 233 3.92 -7.99 -0.89
C HIS A 233 5.44 -8.17 -0.94
N ARG A 234 6.13 -7.68 0.09
CA ARG A 234 7.58 -7.79 0.24
C ARG A 234 7.94 -8.91 1.24
N PRO A 235 8.67 -9.97 0.84
CA PRO A 235 9.01 -11.10 1.73
C PRO A 235 9.76 -10.70 3.01
N GLU A 236 10.57 -9.65 2.95
CA GLU A 236 11.28 -9.07 4.10
C GLU A 236 10.34 -8.45 5.13
N VAL A 237 9.23 -7.85 4.71
CA VAL A 237 8.26 -7.23 5.62
C VAL A 237 7.42 -8.32 6.29
N ALA A 238 7.02 -9.35 5.55
CA ALA A 238 6.38 -10.54 6.13
C ALA A 238 7.27 -11.21 7.19
N ARG A 239 8.59 -11.30 6.94
CA ARG A 239 9.55 -11.79 7.93
C ARG A 239 9.67 -10.89 9.15
N ALA A 240 9.64 -9.56 8.98
CA ALA A 240 9.65 -8.63 10.10
C ALA A 240 8.41 -8.78 11.00
N VAL A 241 7.21 -8.90 10.41
CA VAL A 241 5.96 -9.16 11.15
C VAL A 241 6.01 -10.49 11.88
N LEU A 242 6.50 -11.56 11.24
CA LEU A 242 6.64 -12.85 11.90
C LEU A 242 7.59 -12.75 13.11
N ALA A 243 8.75 -12.13 12.93
CA ALA A 243 9.72 -11.96 13.99
C ALA A 243 9.21 -11.08 15.16
N ASP A 244 8.30 -10.14 14.89
CA ASP A 244 7.62 -9.36 15.91
C ASP A 244 6.63 -10.23 16.71
N LEU A 245 5.81 -11.03 16.01
CA LEU A 245 4.85 -11.94 16.66
C LEU A 245 5.55 -13.01 17.50
N GLU A 246 6.68 -13.55 17.02
CA GLU A 246 7.50 -14.50 17.76
C GLU A 246 8.09 -13.88 19.04
N ALA A 247 8.58 -12.65 18.98
CA ALA A 247 9.09 -11.94 20.15
C ALA A 247 7.99 -11.70 21.19
N LEU A 248 6.82 -11.21 20.75
CA LEU A 248 5.66 -10.97 21.61
C LEU A 248 5.11 -12.28 22.22
N ALA A 249 5.16 -13.39 21.47
CA ALA A 249 4.80 -14.72 21.96
C ALA A 249 5.83 -15.27 22.96
N GLY A 250 7.12 -14.96 22.78
CA GLY A 250 8.18 -15.33 23.73
C GLY A 250 8.06 -14.61 25.08
N GLU A 251 7.64 -13.34 25.07
CA GLU A 251 7.32 -12.57 26.29
C GLU A 251 6.04 -13.08 26.97
N SER A 252 5.05 -13.46 26.16
CA SER A 252 3.86 -14.19 26.59
C SER A 252 4.19 -15.68 26.75
N GLY A 253 5.16 -16.00 27.62
CA GLY A 253 5.71 -17.35 27.77
C GLY A 253 4.63 -18.45 27.71
N PRO A 254 4.95 -19.65 27.17
CA PRO A 254 3.99 -20.63 26.70
C PRO A 254 2.85 -20.78 27.70
N ALA A 255 1.60 -20.67 27.23
CA ALA A 255 0.41 -20.79 28.06
C ALA A 255 0.55 -22.01 28.97
N ARG A 256 0.99 -21.78 30.21
CA ARG A 256 1.36 -22.88 31.10
C ARG A 256 0.11 -23.72 31.28
N THR A 257 0.21 -25.02 31.00
CA THR A 257 -0.85 -25.97 31.29
C THR A 257 -1.23 -25.85 32.77
N ALA A 258 -2.46 -26.23 33.13
CA ALA A 258 -2.90 -26.16 34.53
C ALA A 258 -1.91 -26.87 35.49
N THR A 259 -1.32 -27.97 35.03
CA THR A 259 -0.25 -28.71 35.72
C THR A 259 1.02 -27.87 35.89
N ALA A 260 1.53 -27.25 34.81
CA ALA A 260 2.72 -26.41 34.87
C ALA A 260 2.53 -25.16 35.75
N ARG A 261 1.32 -24.57 35.78
CA ARG A 261 0.98 -23.48 36.71
C ARG A 261 0.97 -23.96 38.16
N ARG A 262 0.41 -25.14 38.42
CA ARG A 262 0.39 -25.73 39.76
C ARG A 262 1.82 -25.98 40.28
N GLU A 263 2.69 -26.57 39.46
CA GLU A 263 4.10 -26.80 39.82
C GLU A 263 4.88 -25.50 40.04
N ALA A 264 4.61 -24.46 39.24
CA ALA A 264 5.23 -23.15 39.43
C ALA A 264 4.79 -22.50 40.75
N VAL A 265 3.51 -22.62 41.14
CA VAL A 265 3.05 -22.17 42.47
C VAL A 265 3.74 -22.95 43.57
N LEU A 266 3.85 -24.28 43.46
CA LEU A 266 4.50 -25.11 44.48
C LEU A 266 5.98 -24.72 44.66
N ARG A 267 6.73 -24.51 43.56
CA ARG A 267 8.11 -24.02 43.61
C ARG A 267 8.26 -22.69 44.35
N LEU A 268 7.37 -21.72 44.11
CA LEU A 268 7.39 -20.43 44.81
C LEU A 268 6.96 -20.55 46.28
N LEU A 269 6.23 -21.60 46.65
CA LEU A 269 5.94 -21.87 48.05
C LEU A 269 7.08 -22.64 48.74
N ASP A 270 7.94 -23.34 47.99
CA ASP A 270 9.10 -24.10 48.51
C ASP A 270 10.31 -23.21 48.81
N ASP A 271 10.42 -22.07 48.14
CA ASP A 271 11.46 -21.09 48.41
C ASP A 271 11.05 -20.16 49.57
N PRO A 272 11.86 -20.07 50.65
CA PRO A 272 11.54 -19.25 51.83
C PRO A 272 11.29 -17.78 51.55
N GLU A 273 12.01 -17.18 50.58
CA GLU A 273 11.86 -15.75 50.26
C GLU A 273 10.53 -15.48 49.55
N THR A 274 10.14 -16.38 48.64
CA THR A 274 8.91 -16.23 47.86
C THR A 274 7.68 -16.78 48.59
N ALA A 275 7.84 -17.71 49.53
CA ALA A 275 6.77 -18.21 50.39
C ALA A 275 6.20 -17.14 51.33
N ALA A 276 7.01 -16.14 51.73
CA ALA A 276 6.58 -15.01 52.56
C ALA A 276 5.65 -14.02 51.82
N LEU A 277 5.58 -14.10 50.48
CA LEU A 277 4.74 -13.21 49.67
C LEU A 277 3.25 -13.51 49.86
N ALA A 278 2.42 -12.47 49.70
CA ALA A 278 0.97 -12.60 49.71
C ALA A 278 0.47 -13.48 48.54
N ASP A 279 -0.59 -14.25 48.75
CA ASP A 279 -1.15 -15.16 47.74
C ASP A 279 -1.53 -14.45 46.43
N ARG A 280 -1.96 -13.18 46.50
CA ARG A 280 -2.22 -12.34 45.32
C ARG A 280 -0.97 -12.08 44.48
N GLU A 281 0.18 -11.90 45.13
CA GLU A 281 1.45 -11.63 44.45
C GLU A 281 1.99 -12.88 43.76
N ILE A 282 1.92 -14.03 44.43
CA ILE A 282 2.27 -15.34 43.84
C ILE A 282 1.33 -15.65 42.67
N ALA A 283 0.03 -15.40 42.84
CA ALA A 283 -0.99 -15.60 41.81
C ALA A 283 -0.72 -14.76 40.55
N ARG A 284 -0.34 -13.48 40.73
CA ARG A 284 0.05 -12.56 39.66
C ARG A 284 1.27 -13.08 38.88
N ARG A 285 2.29 -13.57 39.56
CA ARG A 285 3.53 -14.10 38.94
C ARG A 285 3.32 -15.37 38.12
N VAL A 286 2.35 -16.21 38.51
CA VAL A 286 2.12 -17.51 37.85
C VAL A 286 0.95 -17.48 36.86
N GLY A 287 0.02 -16.53 36.98
CA GLY A 287 -1.18 -16.44 36.13
C GLY A 287 -2.29 -17.40 36.58
N VAL A 288 -2.56 -17.44 37.90
CA VAL A 288 -3.64 -18.22 38.53
C VAL A 288 -4.48 -17.35 39.47
N SER A 289 -5.59 -17.86 40.01
CA SER A 289 -6.37 -17.13 41.01
C SER A 289 -5.67 -17.13 42.39
N PRO A 290 -5.80 -16.07 43.20
CA PRO A 290 -5.30 -16.07 44.59
C PRO A 290 -5.87 -17.23 45.42
N GLN A 291 -7.11 -17.64 45.14
CA GLN A 291 -7.76 -18.77 45.79
C GLN A 291 -7.06 -20.10 45.47
N THR A 292 -6.55 -20.26 44.24
CA THR A 292 -5.74 -21.42 43.84
C THR A 292 -4.45 -21.51 44.65
N VAL A 293 -3.75 -20.39 44.85
CA VAL A 293 -2.53 -20.32 45.67
C VAL A 293 -2.85 -20.67 47.12
N GLY A 294 -3.86 -20.04 47.72
CA GLY A 294 -4.26 -20.33 49.10
C GLY A 294 -4.71 -21.78 49.33
N ASN A 295 -5.37 -22.40 48.34
CA ASN A 295 -5.71 -23.82 48.38
C ASN A 295 -4.47 -24.72 48.34
N LEU A 296 -3.45 -24.36 47.57
CA LEU A 296 -2.19 -25.13 47.49
C LEU A 296 -1.36 -24.96 48.76
N ARG A 297 -1.29 -23.74 49.31
CA ARG A 297 -0.59 -23.42 50.55
C ARG A 297 -1.16 -24.18 51.75
N ARG A 298 -2.49 -24.35 51.84
CA ARG A 298 -3.16 -25.14 52.90
C ARG A 298 -3.00 -26.66 52.76
N ARG A 299 -2.62 -27.15 51.58
CA ARG A 299 -2.46 -28.58 51.30
C ARG A 299 -1.01 -29.06 51.44
N ARG A 300 -0.08 -28.15 51.70
CA ARG A 300 1.25 -28.47 52.23
C ARG A 300 1.15 -28.59 53.74
#